data_AF-E2C4Y6-F1
#
_entry.id   AF-E2C4Y6-F1
#
_cell.length_a   1.000
_cell.length_b   1.000
_cell.length_c   1.000
_cell.angle_alpha   90.00
_cell.angle_beta   90.00
_cell.angle_gamma   90.00
#
_symmetry.space_group_name_H-M   'P 1'
#
loop_
_entity.id
_entity.type
_entity.pdbx_description
1 polymer ?
#
loop_
_entity_poly.entity_id
_entity_poly.type
_entity_poly.pdbx_seq_one_letter_code
_entity_poly.pdbx_strand_id
1 'polypeptide(L)' 'VNHSRNFVNPGTGVHIQNIERLCRDIRAKIPRYDIQDYHFTHYLAEFIFKEAYEFDKCIDGFFEIMNLMY' A
#
# COMPACT_ATOMS: atom_id res chain seq x y z
N VAL A 1 25.08 -17.24 -10.41
CA VAL A 1 23.80 -17.76 -10.97
C VAL A 1 24.16 -18.72 -12.10
N ASN A 2 23.62 -19.94 -12.11
CA ASN A 2 23.97 -20.95 -13.10
C ASN A 2 23.12 -20.75 -14.36
N HIS A 3 23.70 -20.19 -15.44
CA HIS A 3 23.00 -19.85 -16.69
C HIS A 3 22.71 -21.05 -17.61
N SER A 4 23.02 -22.28 -17.16
CA SER A 4 22.92 -23.52 -17.95
C SER A 4 21.52 -24.17 -17.94
N ARG A 5 20.60 -23.77 -17.04
CA ARG A 5 19.26 -24.36 -16.93
C ARG A 5 18.18 -23.38 -17.38
N ASN A 6 17.63 -23.60 -18.56
CA ASN A 6 16.34 -23.02 -18.94
C ASN A 6 15.25 -23.71 -18.13
N PHE A 7 14.80 -23.06 -17.05
CA PHE A 7 13.60 -23.51 -16.35
C PHE A 7 12.39 -23.19 -17.21
N VAL A 8 11.88 -24.23 -17.87
CA VAL A 8 10.68 -24.21 -18.71
C VAL A 8 9.60 -24.95 -17.95
N ASN A 9 8.39 -24.39 -17.88
CA ASN A 9 7.25 -25.13 -17.33
C ASN A 9 6.89 -26.27 -18.31
N PRO A 10 6.98 -27.56 -17.92
CA PRO A 10 6.76 -28.68 -18.84
C PRO A 10 5.30 -28.79 -19.33
N GLY A 11 4.33 -28.15 -18.66
CA GLY A 11 2.93 -28.17 -19.07
C GLY A 11 2.53 -27.08 -20.07
N THR A 12 3.25 -25.95 -20.11
CA THR A 12 2.90 -24.80 -20.96
C THR A 12 4.01 -24.35 -21.90
N GLY A 13 5.24 -24.87 -21.73
CA GLY A 13 6.40 -24.50 -22.55
C GLY A 13 6.91 -23.07 -22.32
N VAL A 14 6.28 -22.31 -21.41
CA VAL A 14 6.65 -20.92 -21.15
C VAL A 14 7.93 -20.87 -20.31
N HIS A 15 8.94 -20.17 -20.82
CA HIS A 15 10.16 -19.87 -20.07
C HIS A 15 9.83 -19.03 -18.84
N ILE A 16 10.32 -19.47 -17.67
CA ILE A 16 10.09 -18.74 -16.40
C ILE A 16 10.59 -17.28 -16.50
N GLN A 17 11.62 -17.02 -17.31
CA GLN A 17 12.13 -15.68 -17.60
C GLN A 17 11.06 -14.75 -18.18
N ASN A 18 10.16 -15.25 -19.04
CA ASN A 18 9.09 -14.44 -19.62
C ASN A 18 8.05 -14.06 -18.55
N ILE A 19 7.77 -14.98 -17.63
CA ILE A 19 6.87 -14.75 -16.50
C ILE A 19 7.50 -13.73 -15.53
N GLU A 20 8.78 -13.90 -15.19
CA GLU A 20 9.51 -12.97 -14.32
C GLU A 20 9.59 -11.56 -14.93
N ARG A 21 9.84 -11.46 -16.24
CA ARG A 21 9.85 -10.19 -16.96
C ARG A 21 8.48 -9.52 -16.93
N LEU A 22 7.43 -10.28 -17.24
CA LEU A 22 6.05 -9.81 -17.16
C LEU A 22 5.70 -9.31 -15.75
N CYS A 23 6.09 -10.04 -14.71
CA CYS A 23 5.88 -9.61 -13.32
C CYS A 23 6.67 -8.35 -12.94
N ARG A 24 7.83 -8.10 -13.54
CA ARG A 24 8.55 -6.82 -13.35
C ARG A 24 7.84 -5.69 -14.07
N ASP A 25 7.42 -5.90 -15.32
CA ASP A 25 6.74 -4.89 -16.13
C ASP A 25 5.39 -4.50 -15.51
N ILE A 26 4.64 -5.46 -14.96
CA ILE A 26 3.41 -5.20 -14.20
C ILE A 26 3.72 -4.35 -12.96
N ARG A 27 4.72 -4.73 -12.15
CA ARG A 27 5.10 -3.96 -10.94
C ARG A 27 5.63 -2.56 -11.25
N ALA A 28 6.28 -2.36 -12.39
CA ALA A 28 6.76 -1.05 -12.82
C ALA A 28 5.61 -0.12 -13.28
N LYS A 29 4.50 -0.70 -13.75
CA LYS A 29 3.30 0.04 -14.20
C LYS A 29 2.32 0.36 -13.07
N ILE A 30 2.38 -0.37 -11.95
CA ILE A 30 1.65 -0.01 -10.75
C ILE A 30 2.27 1.29 -10.25
N PRO A 31 1.51 2.42 -10.18
CA PRO A 31 2.04 3.64 -9.62
C PRO A 31 2.53 3.32 -8.21
N ARG A 32 3.81 3.60 -7.96
CA ARG A 32 4.31 3.68 -6.58
C ARG A 32 3.70 4.94 -6.00
N TYR A 33 2.42 4.85 -5.62
CA TYR A 33 1.94 5.72 -4.58
C TYR A 33 2.78 5.34 -3.38
N ASP A 34 3.85 6.11 -3.14
CA ASP A 34 4.45 6.18 -1.83
C ASP A 34 3.29 6.54 -0.92
N ILE A 35 2.67 5.52 -0.33
CA ILE A 35 2.08 5.70 0.97
C ILE A 35 3.32 5.81 1.85
N GLN A 36 3.96 6.99 1.83
CA GLN A 36 4.94 7.37 2.81
C GLN A 36 4.28 6.99 4.14
N ASP A 37 4.88 6.11 4.96
CA ASP A 37 4.23 5.59 6.17
C ASP A 37 3.59 6.72 6.99
N TYR A 38 4.23 7.89 6.96
CA TYR A 38 3.69 9.16 7.43
C TYR A 38 2.25 9.43 6.96
N HIS A 39 1.97 9.47 5.66
CA HIS A 39 0.63 9.69 5.12
C HIS A 39 -0.36 8.59 5.53
N PHE A 40 0.07 7.33 5.59
CA PHE A 40 -0.80 6.23 6.04
C PHE A 40 -1.34 6.48 7.45
N THR A 41 -0.45 6.85 8.37
CA THR A 41 -0.82 7.14 9.76
C THR A 41 -1.81 8.29 9.85
N HIS A 42 -1.65 9.34 9.03
CA HIS A 42 -2.59 10.48 9.02
C HIS A 42 -3.97 10.07 8.49
N TYR A 43 -4.04 9.32 7.39
CA TYR A 43 -5.32 8.84 6.86
C TYR A 43 -6.02 7.88 7.81
N LEU A 44 -5.28 6.99 8.46
CA LEU A 44 -5.84 6.05 9.44
C LEU A 44 -6.36 6.78 10.68
N ALA A 45 -5.60 7.75 11.20
CA ALA A 45 -6.03 8.57 12.31
C ALA A 45 -7.29 9.38 11.97
N GLU A 46 -7.34 10.00 10.78
CA GLU A 46 -8.51 10.73 10.30
C GLU A 46 -9.74 9.82 10.18
N PHE A 47 -9.57 8.60 9.64
CA PHE A 47 -10.66 7.63 9.50
C PHE A 47 -11.23 7.21 10.86
N ILE A 48 -10.36 6.79 11.79
CA ILE A 48 -10.78 6.37 13.14
C ILE A 48 -11.44 7.54 13.87
N PHE A 49 -10.93 8.76 13.70
CA PHE A 49 -11.50 9.94 14.31
C PHE A 49 -12.90 10.26 13.77
N LYS A 50 -13.11 10.13 12.45
CA LYS A 50 -14.42 10.29 11.82
C LYS A 50 -15.41 9.17 12.18
N GLU A 51 -14.92 7.97 12.51
CA GLU A 51 -15.76 6.88 12.99
C GLU A 51 -16.23 7.11 14.43
N ALA A 52 -15.34 7.64 15.29
CA ALA A 52 -15.63 7.84 16.71
C ALA A 52 -16.55 9.04 17.00
N TYR A 53 -16.62 10.03 16.10
CA TYR A 53 -17.39 11.26 16.31
C TYR A 53 -18.42 11.49 15.20
N GLU A 54 -19.63 11.90 15.59
CA GLU A 54 -20.61 12.41 14.63
C GLU A 54 -20.04 13.65 13.91
N PHE A 55 -20.35 13.80 12.62
CA PHE A 55 -19.73 14.82 11.77
C PHE A 55 -19.87 16.25 12.31
N ASP A 56 -21.01 16.54 12.96
CA ASP A 56 -21.32 17.81 13.61
C ASP A 56 -20.49 18.09 14.88
N LYS A 57 -20.02 17.04 15.56
CA LYS A 57 -19.23 17.13 16.81
C LYS A 57 -17.74 16.86 16.60
N CYS A 58 -17.34 16.52 15.37
CA CYS A 58 -16.00 16.12 15.01
C CYS A 58 -14.96 17.22 15.32
N ILE A 59 -15.29 18.49 15.05
CA ILE A 59 -14.39 19.62 15.34
C ILE A 59 -14.28 19.88 16.85
N ASP A 60 -15.38 19.81 17.57
CA ASP A 60 -15.38 20.04 19.03
C ASP A 60 -14.57 18.95 19.76
N GLY A 61 -14.78 17.68 19.39
CA GLY A 61 -14.00 16.57 19.92
C GLY A 61 -12.50 16.68 19.61
N PHE A 62 -12.15 17.24 18.44
CA PHE A 62 -10.75 17.45 18.07
C PHE A 62 -10.09 18.46 19.00
N PHE A 63 -10.74 19.60 19.24
CA PHE A 63 -10.20 20.63 20.12
C PHE A 63 -10.20 20.21 21.59
N GLU A 64 -11.16 19.39 22.05
CA GLU A 64 -11.12 18.80 23.39
C GLU A 64 -9.90 17.89 23.58
N ILE A 65 -9.64 16.99 22.63
CA ILE A 65 -8.46 16.11 22.69
C ILE A 65 -7.17 16.93 22.65
N MET A 66 -7.10 17.94 21.77
CA MET A 66 -5.95 18.84 21.72
C MET A 66 -5.74 19.57 23.05
N ASN A 67 -6.81 20.03 23.70
CA ASN A 67 -6.77 20.69 25.00
C ASN A 67 -6.38 19.74 26.15
N LEU A 68 -6.52 18.42 26.00
CA LEU A 68 -6.03 17.44 26.97
C LEU A 68 -4.53 17.13 26.81
N MET A 69 -3.97 17.42 25.63
CA MET A 69 -2.56 17.12 25.31
C MET A 69 -1.60 18.30 25.58
N TYR A 70 -2.11 19.50 25.82
CA TYR A 70 -1.37 20.73 26.11
C TYR A 70 -1.74 21.30 27.48
#